data_AF-A0A2M7DX03-F1
#
_entry.id   AF-A0A2M7DX03-F1
#
_cell.length_a   1.000
_cell.length_b   1.000
_cell.length_c   1.000
_cell.angle_alpha   90.00
_cell.angle_beta   90.00
_cell.angle_gamma   90.00
#
_symmetry.space_group_name_H-M   'P 1'
#
loop_
_entity.id
_entity.type
_entity.pdbx_description
1 polymer ?
#
loop_
_entity_poly.entity_id
_entity_poly.type
_entity_poly.pdbx_seq_one_letter_code
_entity_poly.pdbx_strand_id
1 'polypeptide(L)'
;KQKVDYSQFEAEIDKFIASSQNQEIDSNENNINLDTIKKEYFPFDPNNVTEIELYKLGLSQKLVKTWLNFRNKGGKFYDKDDVKKIYGLPDSVFKKIEPYITIINLDNHNNIYNNNWKEKFENKSQQPYCNDSKTTTAIEINNADTAQFSTLPGIGYGYARLIIKYRERLGGFVKKE
;
A
#
# COMPACT_ATOMS: atom_id res chain seq x y z
N LYS A 1 21.71 -26.97 15.78
CA LYS A 1 20.43 -26.52 15.18
C LYS A 1 19.52 -27.74 15.11
N GLN A 2 18.44 -27.78 15.89
CA GLN A 2 17.43 -28.84 15.75
C GLN A 2 16.68 -28.62 14.43
N LYS A 3 16.60 -29.67 13.61
CA LYS A 3 15.86 -29.67 12.36
C LYS A 3 14.39 -29.91 12.72
N VAL A 4 13.53 -28.94 12.43
CA VAL A 4 12.08 -29.07 12.65
C VAL A 4 11.56 -30.10 11.65
N ASP A 5 10.80 -31.08 12.16
CA ASP A 5 10.16 -32.09 11.34
C ASP A 5 8.80 -31.56 10.86
N TYR A 6 8.63 -31.47 9.55
CA TYR A 6 7.42 -30.98 8.89
C TYR A 6 6.53 -32.12 8.37
N SER A 7 6.86 -33.38 8.67
CA SER A 7 6.16 -34.57 8.18
C SER A 7 4.63 -34.52 8.40
N GLN A 8 4.19 -34.01 9.55
CA GLN A 8 2.76 -33.84 9.86
C GLN A 8 2.08 -32.79 8.97
N PHE A 9 2.78 -31.71 8.63
CA PHE A 9 2.24 -30.63 7.79
C PHE A 9 2.14 -31.04 6.33
N GLU A 10 3.15 -31.74 5.81
CA GLU A 10 3.13 -32.31 4.45
C GLU A 10 1.95 -33.28 4.26
N ALA A 11 1.69 -34.13 5.26
CA ALA A 11 0.54 -35.04 5.24
C ALA A 11 -0.81 -34.30 5.27
N GLU A 12 -0.87 -33.13 5.89
CA GLU A 12 -2.08 -32.28 5.93
C GLU A 12 -2.34 -31.61 4.58
N ILE A 13 -1.28 -31.15 3.90
CA ILE A 13 -1.35 -30.61 2.53
C ILE A 13 -1.83 -31.70 1.56
N ASP A 14 -1.27 -32.90 1.63
CA ASP A 14 -1.66 -33.99 0.72
C ASP A 14 -3.11 -34.40 0.92
N LYS A 15 -3.57 -34.43 2.19
CA LYS A 15 -4.97 -34.71 2.51
C LYS A 15 -5.91 -33.61 2.01
N PHE A 16 -5.47 -32.35 2.02
CA PHE A 16 -6.21 -31.21 1.47
C PHE A 16 -6.25 -31.23 -0.08
N ILE A 17 -5.15 -31.58 -0.74
CA ILE A 17 -5.10 -31.73 -2.20
C ILE A 17 -5.98 -32.91 -2.63
N ALA A 18 -5.90 -34.04 -1.93
CA ALA A 18 -6.72 -35.22 -2.23
C ALA A 18 -8.22 -34.99 -2.00
N SER A 19 -8.61 -34.19 -1.00
CA SER A 19 -10.02 -33.81 -0.81
C SER A 19 -10.51 -32.79 -1.84
N SER A 20 -9.59 -31.99 -2.42
CA SER A 20 -9.90 -31.02 -3.46
C SER A 20 -9.95 -31.63 -4.87
N GLN A 21 -9.30 -32.77 -5.11
CA GLN A 21 -9.24 -33.43 -6.42
C GLN A 21 -10.54 -34.13 -6.87
N ASN A 22 -11.58 -34.19 -6.05
CA ASN A 22 -12.92 -34.63 -6.48
C ASN A 22 -13.78 -33.49 -7.06
N GLN A 23 -13.22 -32.29 -7.23
CA GLN A 23 -13.77 -31.29 -8.13
C GLN A 23 -12.92 -31.28 -9.39
N GLU A 24 -13.29 -32.11 -10.36
CA GLU A 24 -12.95 -31.85 -11.76
C GLU A 24 -13.39 -30.41 -12.06
N ILE A 25 -12.41 -29.50 -12.18
CA ILE A 25 -12.63 -28.15 -12.68
C ILE A 25 -12.84 -28.30 -14.18
N ASP A 26 -14.07 -28.68 -14.51
CA ASP A 26 -14.55 -28.66 -15.87
C ASP A 26 -14.58 -27.20 -16.32
N SER A 27 -13.86 -26.94 -17.40
CA SER A 27 -13.63 -25.60 -17.95
C SER A 27 -14.85 -25.18 -18.76
N ASN A 28 -16.02 -25.09 -18.12
CA ASN A 28 -17.25 -24.64 -18.79
C ASN A 28 -18.20 -23.93 -17.81
N GLU A 29 -18.26 -22.61 -17.97
CA GLU A 29 -19.23 -21.65 -17.42
C GLU A 29 -19.60 -21.78 -15.92
N ASN A 30 -19.00 -20.89 -15.13
CA ASN A 30 -19.53 -20.45 -13.84
C ASN A 30 -20.96 -19.90 -14.00
N ASN A 31 -21.98 -20.76 -14.02
CA ASN A 31 -23.37 -20.36 -13.86
C ASN A 31 -23.61 -20.01 -12.38
N ILE A 32 -23.03 -18.89 -11.94
CA ILE A 32 -23.32 -18.31 -10.63
C ILE A 32 -24.78 -17.89 -10.66
N ASN A 33 -25.62 -18.57 -9.87
CA ASN A 33 -27.02 -18.17 -9.72
C ASN A 33 -27.08 -16.83 -8.98
N LEU A 34 -27.16 -15.73 -9.74
CA LEU A 34 -27.16 -14.36 -9.24
C LEU A 34 -28.30 -14.10 -8.24
N ASP A 35 -29.40 -14.86 -8.28
CA ASP A 35 -30.54 -14.71 -7.39
C ASP A 35 -30.22 -15.13 -5.95
N THR A 36 -29.17 -15.94 -5.76
CA THR A 36 -28.70 -16.38 -4.43
C THR A 36 -27.72 -15.42 -3.77
N ILE A 37 -27.21 -14.43 -4.51
CA ILE A 37 -26.20 -13.51 -3.99
C ILE A 37 -26.90 -12.46 -3.13
N LYS A 38 -26.68 -12.54 -1.81
CA LYS A 38 -27.14 -11.52 -0.87
C LYS A 38 -26.40 -10.21 -1.13
N LYS A 39 -27.17 -9.13 -1.30
CA LYS A 39 -26.63 -7.78 -1.46
C LYS A 39 -26.03 -7.27 -0.15
N GLU A 40 -24.80 -6.78 -0.20
CA GLU A 40 -24.06 -6.27 0.95
C GLU A 40 -23.10 -5.14 0.54
N TYR A 41 -22.89 -4.19 1.45
CA TYR A 41 -21.93 -3.11 1.27
C TYR A 41 -20.74 -3.31 2.20
N PHE A 42 -19.54 -3.37 1.63
CA PHE A 42 -18.29 -3.58 2.34
C PHE A 42 -17.21 -2.70 1.70
N PRO A 43 -16.18 -2.29 2.47
CA PRO A 43 -15.06 -1.55 1.91
C PRO A 43 -14.36 -2.34 0.80
N PHE A 44 -14.15 -1.73 -0.37
CA PHE A 44 -13.54 -2.42 -1.51
C PHE A 44 -12.63 -1.50 -2.32
N ASP A 45 -11.62 -2.10 -2.95
CA ASP A 45 -10.76 -1.42 -3.91
C ASP A 45 -11.27 -1.67 -5.34
N PRO A 46 -11.68 -0.65 -6.10
CA PRO A 46 -12.20 -0.79 -7.45
C PRO A 46 -11.20 -1.40 -8.44
N ASN A 47 -9.90 -1.31 -8.17
CA ASN A 47 -8.86 -1.94 -8.99
C ASN A 47 -8.72 -3.44 -8.69
N ASN A 48 -9.03 -3.88 -7.46
CA ASN A 48 -8.75 -5.25 -6.99
C ASN A 48 -10.00 -6.09 -6.70
N VAL A 49 -11.20 -5.50 -6.76
CA VAL A 49 -12.48 -6.16 -6.48
C VAL A 49 -12.78 -7.34 -7.41
N THR A 50 -13.26 -8.45 -6.88
CA THR A 50 -13.61 -9.64 -7.67
C THR A 50 -14.98 -9.50 -8.35
N GLU A 51 -15.27 -10.36 -9.32
CA GLU A 51 -16.56 -10.36 -10.01
C GLU A 51 -17.74 -10.59 -9.04
N ILE A 52 -17.59 -11.56 -8.13
CA ILE A 52 -18.59 -11.93 -7.13
C ILE A 52 -18.87 -10.75 -6.18
N GLU A 53 -17.82 -10.05 -5.78
CA GLU A 53 -17.91 -8.86 -4.93
C GLU A 53 -18.66 -7.73 -5.62
N LEU A 54 -18.44 -7.51 -6.92
CA LEU A 54 -19.21 -6.54 -7.69
C LEU A 54 -20.71 -6.92 -7.75
N TYR A 55 -21.04 -8.21 -7.85
CA TYR A 55 -22.42 -8.67 -7.74
C TYR A 55 -23.02 -8.44 -6.34
N LYS A 56 -22.24 -8.67 -5.27
CA LYS A 56 -22.68 -8.38 -3.89
C LYS A 56 -23.02 -6.90 -3.69
N LEU A 57 -22.33 -5.99 -4.37
CA LEU A 57 -22.65 -4.56 -4.38
C LEU A 57 -23.97 -4.23 -5.11
N GLY A 58 -24.57 -5.23 -5.79
CA GLY A 58 -25.82 -5.14 -6.52
C GLY A 58 -25.64 -4.56 -7.92
N LEU A 59 -24.48 -4.75 -8.54
CA LEU A 59 -24.21 -4.34 -9.91
C LEU A 59 -24.75 -5.39 -10.89
N SER A 60 -25.23 -4.95 -12.05
CA SER A 60 -25.73 -5.84 -13.09
C SER A 60 -24.58 -6.54 -13.83
N GLN A 61 -24.83 -7.73 -14.38
CA GLN A 61 -23.86 -8.49 -15.19
C GLN A 61 -23.20 -7.66 -16.30
N LYS A 62 -23.98 -6.80 -16.98
CA LYS A 62 -23.44 -5.90 -18.00
C LYS A 62 -22.43 -4.91 -17.42
N LEU A 63 -22.75 -4.34 -16.25
CA LEU A 63 -21.88 -3.37 -15.59
C LEU A 63 -20.60 -4.03 -15.07
N VAL A 64 -20.74 -5.20 -14.46
CA VAL A 64 -19.62 -6.00 -13.96
C VAL A 64 -18.66 -6.34 -15.11
N LYS A 65 -19.19 -6.80 -16.25
CA LYS A 65 -18.38 -7.05 -17.45
C LYS A 65 -17.67 -5.79 -17.95
N THR A 66 -18.35 -4.65 -18.00
CA THR A 66 -17.75 -3.36 -18.37
C THR A 66 -16.60 -2.99 -17.44
N TRP A 67 -16.79 -3.17 -16.13
CA TRP A 67 -15.78 -2.91 -15.11
C TRP A 67 -14.55 -3.78 -15.29
N LEU A 68 -14.73 -5.10 -15.41
CA LEU A 68 -13.64 -6.04 -15.62
C LEU A 68 -12.89 -5.74 -16.92
N ASN A 69 -13.62 -5.44 -18.00
CA ASN A 69 -13.01 -5.07 -19.29
C ASN A 69 -12.18 -3.79 -19.19
N PHE A 70 -12.64 -2.79 -18.43
CA PHE A 70 -11.87 -1.57 -18.20
C PHE A 70 -10.52 -1.88 -17.55
N ARG A 71 -10.51 -2.72 -16.51
CA ARG A 71 -9.26 -3.16 -15.85
C ARG A 71 -8.37 -4.01 -16.75
N ASN A 72 -8.96 -4.95 -17.48
CA ASN A 72 -8.21 -5.85 -18.38
C ASN A 72 -7.53 -5.08 -19.52
N LYS A 73 -8.08 -3.93 -19.91
CA LYS A 73 -7.46 -3.01 -20.87
C LYS A 73 -6.37 -2.12 -20.25
N GLY A 74 -6.05 -2.30 -18.97
CA GLY A 74 -5.08 -1.48 -18.23
C GLY A 74 -5.66 -0.20 -17.64
N GLY A 75 -6.98 -0.01 -17.68
CA GLY A 75 -7.64 1.09 -16.98
C GLY A 75 -7.49 0.95 -15.47
N LYS A 76 -7.23 2.07 -14.79
CA LYS A 76 -7.11 2.15 -13.33
C LYS A 76 -8.03 3.24 -12.79
N PHE A 77 -8.57 3.01 -11.61
CA PHE A 77 -9.32 3.99 -10.85
C PHE A 77 -8.36 4.66 -9.86
N TYR A 78 -8.18 5.97 -9.98
CA TYR A 78 -7.31 6.74 -9.09
C TYR A 78 -8.12 7.45 -8.01
N ASP A 79 -9.33 7.90 -8.37
CA ASP A 79 -10.25 8.59 -7.48
C ASP A 79 -11.64 7.94 -7.48
N LYS A 80 -12.45 8.26 -6.45
CA LYS A 80 -13.84 7.77 -6.37
C LYS A 80 -14.67 8.20 -7.58
N ASP A 81 -14.42 9.41 -8.09
CA ASP A 81 -15.10 9.95 -9.27
C ASP A 81 -14.82 9.17 -10.56
N ASP A 82 -13.70 8.42 -10.64
CA ASP A 82 -13.42 7.58 -11.80
C ASP A 82 -14.41 6.41 -11.88
N VAL A 83 -14.86 5.90 -10.74
CA VAL A 83 -15.88 4.84 -10.70
C VAL A 83 -17.20 5.35 -11.28
N LYS A 84 -17.54 6.62 -11.08
CA LYS A 84 -18.74 7.25 -11.67
C LYS A 84 -18.71 7.26 -13.20
N LYS A 85 -17.52 7.24 -13.81
CA LYS A 85 -17.35 7.24 -15.28
C LYS A 85 -17.63 5.88 -15.93
N ILE A 86 -17.87 4.83 -15.15
CA ILE A 86 -18.19 3.50 -15.70
C ILE A 86 -19.53 3.55 -16.45
N TYR A 87 -19.49 3.15 -17.72
CA TYR A 87 -20.65 3.19 -18.59
C TYR A 87 -21.80 2.34 -18.06
N GLY A 88 -22.96 2.97 -17.89
CA GLY A 88 -24.16 2.32 -17.39
C GLY A 88 -24.28 2.25 -15.87
N LEU A 89 -23.38 2.86 -15.10
CA LEU A 89 -23.51 2.99 -13.64
C LEU A 89 -24.50 4.12 -13.32
N PRO A 90 -25.66 3.84 -12.71
CA PRO A 90 -26.59 4.89 -12.32
C PRO A 90 -26.03 5.69 -11.14
N ASP A 91 -26.22 7.01 -11.16
CA ASP A 91 -25.81 7.92 -10.06
C ASP A 91 -26.36 7.48 -8.70
N SER A 92 -27.58 6.91 -8.68
CA SER A 92 -28.22 6.41 -7.46
C SER A 92 -27.52 5.18 -6.87
N VAL A 93 -26.87 4.37 -7.71
CA VAL A 93 -26.08 3.20 -7.28
C VAL A 93 -24.71 3.68 -6.84
N PHE A 94 -24.08 4.59 -7.59
CA PHE A 94 -22.79 5.18 -7.23
C PHE A 94 -22.81 5.78 -5.82
N LYS A 95 -23.80 6.63 -5.51
CA LYS A 95 -23.97 7.22 -4.17
C LYS A 95 -24.07 6.20 -3.03
N LYS A 96 -24.56 4.98 -3.31
CA LYS A 96 -24.67 3.91 -2.29
C LYS A 96 -23.34 3.21 -2.06
N ILE A 97 -22.53 3.03 -3.11
CA ILE A 97 -21.24 2.33 -3.02
C ILE A 97 -20.06 3.26 -2.70
N GLU A 98 -20.16 4.55 -3.05
CA GLU A 98 -19.13 5.58 -2.89
C GLU A 98 -18.50 5.66 -1.47
N PRO A 99 -19.28 5.54 -0.37
CA PRO A 99 -18.71 5.56 0.98
C PRO A 99 -17.75 4.40 1.25
N TYR A 100 -17.92 3.29 0.53
CA TYR A 100 -17.18 2.05 0.73
C TYR A 100 -15.98 1.91 -0.24
N ILE A 101 -15.86 2.79 -1.23
CA ILE A 101 -14.71 2.79 -2.16
C ILE A 101 -13.44 3.21 -1.39
N THR A 102 -12.45 2.30 -1.37
CA THR A 102 -11.14 2.50 -0.76
C THR A 102 -10.06 2.26 -1.81
N ILE A 103 -9.45 3.33 -2.32
CA ILE A 103 -8.38 3.24 -3.33
C ILE A 103 -7.03 3.39 -2.63
N ILE A 104 -6.21 2.34 -2.67
CA ILE A 104 -4.85 2.40 -2.13
C ILE A 104 -3.92 2.86 -3.26
N ASN A 105 -3.74 4.18 -3.38
CA ASN A 105 -2.72 4.72 -4.28
C ASN A 105 -1.33 4.55 -3.64
N LEU A 106 -0.62 3.48 -4.01
CA LEU A 106 0.78 3.27 -3.61
C LEU A 106 1.71 4.38 -4.13
N ASP A 107 1.31 5.09 -5.20
CA ASP A 107 2.04 6.24 -5.74
C ASP A 107 1.80 7.52 -4.90
N ASN A 108 0.75 7.54 -4.07
CA ASN A 108 0.47 8.61 -3.10
C ASN A 108 1.19 8.38 -1.75
N HIS A 109 2.43 7.88 -1.77
CA HIS A 109 3.31 7.93 -0.61
C HIS A 109 3.56 9.36 -0.08
N ASN A 110 3.08 10.41 -0.77
CA ASN A 110 3.15 11.79 -0.30
C ASN A 110 1.91 12.26 0.47
N ASN A 111 0.74 11.60 0.36
CA ASN A 111 -0.50 12.12 0.98
C ASN A 111 -0.77 11.58 2.40
N ILE A 112 -0.31 10.37 2.73
CA ILE A 112 -0.34 9.88 4.13
C ILE A 112 0.70 10.62 4.99
N TYR A 113 1.83 11.01 4.41
CA TYR A 113 2.85 11.82 5.08
C TYR A 113 2.57 13.33 5.04
N ASN A 114 1.64 13.86 4.24
CA ASN A 114 1.39 15.31 4.24
C ASN A 114 0.34 15.74 5.27
N ASN A 115 -0.72 14.94 5.49
CA ASN A 115 -1.83 15.39 6.32
C ASN A 115 -1.52 15.30 7.83
N ASN A 116 -0.67 14.35 8.24
CA ASN A 116 -0.25 14.20 9.65
C ASN A 116 1.05 14.93 10.00
N TRP A 117 1.83 15.36 9.00
CA TRP A 117 3.14 15.99 9.20
C TRP A 117 2.98 17.52 9.20
N LYS A 118 2.10 18.11 8.37
CA LYS A 118 1.75 19.53 8.48
C LYS A 118 1.16 19.90 9.84
N GLU A 119 0.18 19.13 10.34
CA GLU A 119 -0.40 19.37 11.68
C GLU A 119 0.63 19.22 12.82
N LYS A 120 1.61 18.32 12.66
CA LYS A 120 2.68 18.15 13.66
C LYS A 120 3.78 19.22 13.60
N PHE A 121 3.97 19.89 12.46
CA PHE A 121 5.00 20.93 12.31
C PHE A 121 4.45 22.36 12.43
N GLU A 122 3.22 22.65 12.00
CA GLU A 122 2.60 23.96 12.22
C GLU A 122 2.42 24.24 13.72
N ASN A 123 2.08 23.22 14.52
CA ASN A 123 2.02 23.30 15.98
C ASN A 123 3.39 23.25 16.68
N LYS A 124 4.50 23.08 15.93
CA LYS A 124 5.88 23.08 16.46
C LYS A 124 6.72 24.26 15.98
N SER A 125 6.09 25.22 15.29
CA SER A 125 6.70 26.49 14.85
C SER A 125 7.07 27.43 16.01
N GLN A 126 6.81 27.04 17.26
CA GLN A 126 7.26 27.74 18.47
C GLN A 126 8.50 27.11 19.13
N GLN A 127 9.20 26.19 18.46
CA GLN A 127 10.54 25.80 18.89
C GLN A 127 11.55 26.71 18.18
N PRO A 128 12.23 27.63 18.90
CA PRO A 128 13.28 28.43 18.28
C PRO A 128 14.34 27.45 17.77
N TYR A 129 14.63 27.49 16.46
CA TYR A 129 15.88 26.94 15.96
C TYR A 129 16.98 27.63 16.76
N CYS A 130 17.58 26.91 17.71
CA CYS A 130 18.62 27.47 18.54
C CYS A 130 19.85 27.70 17.66
N ASN A 131 20.05 28.96 17.29
CA ASN A 131 21.33 29.51 16.85
C ASN A 131 22.27 29.61 18.07
N ASP A 132 22.38 28.55 18.85
CA ASP A 132 23.41 28.47 19.89
C ASP A 132 24.69 28.08 19.18
N SER A 133 25.70 28.94 19.31
CA SER A 133 27.04 28.86 18.73
C SER A 133 27.78 27.58 19.17
N LYS A 134 27.29 26.40 18.76
CA LYS A 134 27.93 25.13 19.06
C LYS A 134 29.25 25.09 18.33
N THR A 135 30.30 25.01 19.13
CA THR A 135 31.68 24.76 18.74
C THR A 135 31.73 23.69 17.65
N THR A 136 32.42 24.00 16.56
CA THR A 136 32.72 23.07 15.48
C THR A 136 33.64 21.98 16.04
N THR A 137 33.04 20.93 16.59
CA THR A 137 33.78 19.74 16.99
C THR A 137 34.19 19.03 15.71
N ALA A 138 35.50 18.86 15.51
CA ALA A 138 36.00 17.99 14.45
C ALA A 138 35.56 16.56 14.76
N ILE A 139 34.69 16.00 13.92
CA ILE A 139 34.23 14.62 14.02
C ILE A 139 34.85 13.76 12.91
N GLU A 140 35.15 12.51 13.24
CA GLU A 140 35.62 11.53 12.25
C GLU A 140 34.45 11.06 11.40
N ILE A 141 34.35 11.55 10.15
CA ILE A 141 33.20 11.27 9.27
C ILE A 141 32.97 9.77 9.00
N ASN A 142 34.04 8.98 9.00
CA ASN A 142 33.97 7.55 8.67
C ASN A 142 33.46 6.68 9.81
N ASN A 143 33.59 7.13 11.06
CA ASN A 143 33.18 6.36 12.25
C ASN A 143 32.09 7.04 13.09
N ALA A 144 31.74 8.29 12.79
CA ALA A 144 30.76 9.03 13.56
C ALA A 144 29.37 8.37 13.55
N ASP A 145 28.71 8.42 14.71
CA ASP A 145 27.31 8.02 14.88
C ASP A 145 26.35 9.19 14.59
N THR A 146 25.08 8.87 14.36
CA THR A 146 23.99 9.80 14.04
C THR A 146 23.89 10.92 15.07
N ALA A 147 24.10 10.61 16.35
CA ALA A 147 24.12 11.61 17.42
C ALA A 147 25.25 12.62 17.23
N GLN A 148 26.45 12.17 16.85
CA GLN A 148 27.62 13.03 16.63
C GLN A 148 27.48 13.89 15.36
N PHE A 149 26.80 13.40 14.32
CA PHE A 149 26.46 14.25 13.18
C PHE A 149 25.43 15.30 13.56
N SER A 150 24.47 14.96 14.42
CA SER A 150 23.41 15.88 14.83
C SER A 150 23.87 17.02 15.75
N THR A 151 25.09 16.94 16.29
CA THR A 151 25.67 18.05 17.06
C THR A 151 26.22 19.16 16.17
N LEU A 152 26.45 18.89 14.88
CA LEU A 152 26.96 19.88 13.94
C LEU A 152 25.88 20.90 13.56
N PRO A 153 26.23 22.19 13.47
CA PRO A 153 25.29 23.22 13.06
C PRO A 153 24.78 22.96 11.65
N GLY A 154 23.46 23.01 11.46
CA GLY A 154 22.81 22.76 10.18
C GLY A 154 22.61 21.28 9.82
N ILE A 155 23.13 20.33 10.62
CA ILE A 155 22.91 18.90 10.39
C ILE A 155 21.93 18.36 11.42
N GLY A 156 20.66 18.25 11.01
CA GLY A 156 19.63 17.58 11.80
C GLY A 156 19.71 16.06 11.69
N TYR A 157 18.92 15.36 12.52
CA TYR A 157 18.85 13.89 12.55
C TYR A 157 18.53 13.26 11.16
N GLY A 158 17.73 13.94 10.33
CA GLY A 158 17.44 13.51 8.96
C GLY A 158 18.68 13.52 8.06
N TYR A 159 19.43 14.63 8.06
CA TYR A 159 20.69 14.74 7.30
C TYR A 159 21.77 13.79 7.83
N ALA A 160 21.86 13.62 9.15
CA ALA A 160 22.78 12.66 9.77
C ALA A 160 22.56 11.23 9.25
N ARG A 161 21.30 10.77 9.17
CA ARG A 161 20.96 9.46 8.59
C ARG A 161 21.35 9.35 7.11
N LEU A 162 21.14 10.40 6.34
CA LEU A 162 21.51 10.43 4.92
C LEU A 162 23.03 10.31 4.72
N ILE A 163 23.81 11.01 5.55
CA ILE A 163 25.28 10.95 5.53
C ILE A 163 25.77 9.54 5.83
N ILE A 164 25.23 8.88 6.86
CA ILE A 164 25.61 7.50 7.22
C ILE A 164 25.26 6.52 6.11
N LYS A 165 24.03 6.61 5.57
CA LYS A 165 23.60 5.75 4.45
C LYS A 165 24.50 5.92 3.23
N TYR A 166 24.90 7.16 2.94
CA TYR A 166 25.78 7.46 1.82
C TYR A 166 27.21 6.93 2.07
N ARG A 167 27.74 7.08 3.29
CA ARG A 167 29.02 6.50 3.73
C ARG A 167 29.07 5.00 3.51
N GLU A 168 28.05 4.27 3.99
CA GLU A 168 27.96 2.81 3.86
C GLU A 168 27.94 2.37 2.39
N ARG A 169 27.21 3.11 1.54
CA ARG A 169 27.15 2.83 0.11
C ARG A 169 28.50 3.01 -0.59
N LEU A 170 29.32 3.95 -0.16
CA LEU A 170 30.65 4.20 -0.72
C LEU A 170 31.74 3.30 -0.11
N GLY A 171 31.46 2.62 1.01
CA GLY A 171 32.48 1.92 1.79
C GLY A 171 33.39 2.86 2.59
N GLY A 172 32.97 4.12 2.78
CA GLY A 172 33.74 5.16 3.45
C GLY A 172 34.04 6.37 2.55
N PHE A 173 34.35 7.50 3.18
CA PHE A 173 34.81 8.72 2.50
C PHE A 173 36.33 8.74 2.38
N VAL A 174 36.83 9.11 1.21
CA VAL A 174 38.25 9.32 0.92
C VAL A 174 38.58 10.81 0.87
N LYS A 175 39.79 11.18 1.29
CA LYS A 175 40.27 12.57 1.20
C LYS A 175 40.62 12.87 -0.26
N LYS A 176 40.20 14.04 -0.76
CA LYS A 176 40.63 14.54 -2.07
C LYS A 176 42.08 15.04 -1.94
N GLU A 177 42.94 14.57 -2.83
CA GLU A 177 44.32 15.07 -3.02
C GLU A 177 44.33 16.52 -3.49
#